data_AF-A0A382X519-F1
#
_entry.id   AF-A0A382X519-F1
#
_cell.length_a   1.000
_cell.length_b   1.000
_cell.length_c   1.000
_cell.angle_alpha   90.00
_cell.angle_beta   90.00
_cell.angle_gamma   90.00
#
_symmetry.space_group_name_H-M   'P 1'
#
loop_
_entity.id
_entity.type
_entity.pdbx_description
1 polymer ?
#
loop_
_entity_poly.entity_id
_entity_poly.type
_entity_poly.pdbx_seq_one_letter_code
_entity_poly.pdbx_strand_id
1 'polypeptide(L)'
;MKKQISIIIAFLMIAISCTTSEKVVKAPQLIDYMDTVSYSVGVDIGKSFRLQEMDIDPDAMARGLSDAFSDKETVLTDEEIQSTLINFRQVFQQKQREVAQRKAQEAAVAEEAYLA
;
A
#
# COMPACT_ATOMS: atom_id res chain seq x y z
N MET A 1 39.21 -18.47 -43.34
CA MET A 1 38.95 -18.07 -41.93
C MET A 1 38.65 -16.57 -41.73
N LYS A 2 38.25 -15.82 -42.78
CA LYS A 2 37.83 -14.40 -42.66
C LYS A 2 36.33 -14.17 -42.92
N LYS A 3 35.61 -15.18 -43.42
CA LYS A 3 34.16 -15.13 -43.69
C LYS A 3 33.27 -15.71 -42.57
N GLN A 4 33.87 -16.32 -41.55
CA GLN A 4 33.15 -16.85 -40.37
C GLN A 4 33.10 -15.82 -39.23
N ILE A 5 33.90 -14.75 -39.31
CA ILE A 5 33.98 -13.69 -38.29
C ILE A 5 32.88 -12.64 -38.45
N SER A 6 32.34 -12.46 -39.67
CA SER A 6 31.25 -11.48 -39.91
C SER A 6 29.86 -11.95 -39.48
N ILE A 7 29.66 -13.23 -39.16
CA ILE A 7 28.34 -13.78 -38.77
C ILE A 7 28.14 -13.74 -37.25
N ILE A 8 29.22 -13.70 -36.46
CA ILE A 8 29.15 -13.70 -34.99
C ILE A 8 28.79 -12.29 -34.45
N ILE A 9 29.04 -11.23 -35.22
CA ILE A 9 28.70 -9.85 -34.85
C ILE A 9 27.20 -9.53 -35.10
N ALA A 10 26.51 -10.34 -35.89
CA ALA A 10 25.07 -10.17 -36.16
C ALA A 10 24.16 -10.87 -35.14
N PHE A 11 24.70 -11.72 -34.26
CA PHE A 11 23.91 -12.50 -33.29
C PHE A 11 23.97 -11.97 -31.85
N LEU A 12 24.73 -10.90 -31.61
CA LEU A 12 24.89 -10.25 -30.30
C LEU A 12 24.06 -8.95 -30.18
N MET A 13 22.87 -8.93 -30.78
CA MET A 13 21.92 -7.80 -30.75
C MET A 13 20.48 -8.29 -30.52
N ILE A 14 20.26 -9.43 -29.85
CA ILE A 14 18.92 -9.99 -29.55
C ILE A 14 18.81 -10.47 -28.08
N ALA A 15 19.37 -9.73 -27.11
CA ALA A 15 19.26 -10.14 -25.71
C ALA A 15 19.07 -9.01 -24.69
N ILE A 16 18.59 -7.84 -25.13
CA ILE A 16 18.14 -6.78 -24.20
C ILE A 16 16.86 -6.16 -24.76
N SER A 17 15.82 -6.97 -24.95
CA SER A 17 14.48 -6.45 -24.69
C SER A 17 14.29 -6.54 -23.19
N CYS A 18 14.66 -5.46 -22.51
CA CYS A 18 14.15 -5.15 -21.18
C CYS A 18 12.63 -5.29 -21.24
N THR A 19 12.10 -6.39 -20.71
CA THR A 19 10.71 -6.46 -20.24
C THR A 19 10.59 -5.58 -19.00
N THR A 20 10.74 -4.28 -19.19
CA THR A 20 10.22 -3.30 -18.24
C THR A 20 8.72 -3.27 -18.48
N SER A 21 8.02 -4.14 -17.76
CA SER A 21 6.58 -4.02 -17.59
C SER A 21 6.35 -2.78 -16.74
N GLU A 22 6.41 -1.61 -17.38
CA GLU A 22 5.83 -0.39 -16.84
C GLU A 22 4.35 -0.71 -16.65
N LYS A 23 3.96 -1.01 -15.41
CA LYS A 23 2.57 -0.90 -15.02
C LYS A 23 2.20 0.56 -15.26
N VAL A 24 1.65 0.85 -16.42
CA VAL A 24 0.93 2.09 -16.69
C VAL A 24 -0.21 2.07 -15.68
N VAL A 25 -0.01 2.73 -14.54
CA VAL A 25 -1.06 2.97 -13.55
C VAL A 25 -2.01 3.95 -14.21
N LYS A 26 -2.92 3.42 -15.02
CA LYS A 26 -4.07 4.15 -15.54
C LYS A 26 -4.80 4.66 -14.31
N ALA A 27 -4.95 5.98 -14.19
CA ALA A 27 -5.76 6.56 -13.13
C ALA A 27 -7.12 5.84 -13.13
N PRO A 28 -7.62 5.39 -11.97
CA PRO A 28 -8.90 4.69 -11.90
C PRO A 28 -9.95 5.62 -12.49
N GLN A 29 -10.54 5.21 -13.61
CA GLN A 29 -11.73 5.88 -14.12
C GLN A 29 -12.86 5.40 -13.23
N LEU A 30 -13.43 6.29 -12.44
CA LEU A 30 -14.63 6.01 -11.67
C LEU A 30 -15.80 6.12 -12.64
N ILE A 31 -16.26 4.98 -13.15
CA ILE A 31 -17.21 4.89 -14.26
C ILE A 31 -18.64 4.95 -13.73
N ASP A 32 -18.89 4.33 -12.57
CA ASP A 32 -20.20 4.31 -11.94
C ASP A 32 -20.20 4.79 -10.47
N TYR A 33 -21.40 4.82 -9.89
CA TYR A 33 -21.59 5.23 -8.50
C TYR A 33 -20.86 4.29 -7.52
N MET A 34 -20.84 3.00 -7.80
CA MET A 34 -20.21 2.01 -6.92
C MET A 34 -18.68 2.10 -6.97
N ASP A 35 -18.09 2.47 -8.10
CA ASP A 35 -16.67 2.83 -8.20
C ASP A 35 -16.35 4.01 -7.27
N THR A 36 -17.19 5.04 -7.29
CA THR A 36 -17.03 6.24 -6.45
C THR A 36 -17.16 5.92 -4.96
N VAL A 37 -18.12 5.07 -4.60
CA VAL A 37 -18.29 4.57 -3.22
C VAL A 37 -17.04 3.81 -2.79
N SER A 38 -16.55 2.89 -3.62
CA SER A 38 -15.38 2.06 -3.31
C SER A 38 -14.12 2.90 -3.12
N TYR A 39 -13.89 3.88 -4.00
CA TYR A 39 -12.79 4.83 -3.87
C TYR A 39 -12.91 5.68 -2.60
N SER A 40 -14.13 6.12 -2.26
CA SER A 40 -14.38 6.93 -1.06
C SER A 40 -14.09 6.14 0.22
N VAL A 41 -14.48 4.87 0.29
CA VAL A 41 -14.14 3.96 1.40
C VAL A 41 -12.64 3.80 1.53
N GLY A 42 -11.92 3.56 0.42
CA GLY A 42 -10.46 3.47 0.43
C GLY A 42 -9.78 4.76 0.92
N VAL A 43 -10.28 5.92 0.50
CA VAL A 43 -9.80 7.23 0.96
C VAL A 43 -10.01 7.41 2.46
N ASP A 44 -11.19 7.04 2.98
CA ASP A 44 -11.49 7.16 4.41
C ASP A 44 -10.57 6.27 5.26
N ILE A 45 -10.42 4.99 4.87
CA ILE A 45 -9.51 4.04 5.53
C ILE A 45 -8.07 4.58 5.50
N GLY A 46 -7.58 5.01 4.34
CA GLY A 46 -6.22 5.54 4.19
C GLY A 46 -5.98 6.83 4.99
N LYS A 47 -6.98 7.71 5.09
CA LYS A 47 -6.93 8.90 5.96
C LYS A 47 -6.85 8.50 7.43
N SER A 48 -7.65 7.54 7.86
CA SER A 48 -7.67 7.05 9.24
C SER A 48 -6.31 6.47 9.65
N PHE A 49 -5.74 5.57 8.84
CA PHE A 49 -4.42 4.99 9.13
C PHE A 49 -3.29 6.01 9.11
N ARG A 50 -3.32 6.99 8.20
CA ARG A 50 -2.34 8.08 8.21
C ARG A 50 -2.47 8.96 9.46
N LEU A 51 -3.69 9.28 9.89
CA LEU A 51 -3.94 10.06 11.12
C LEU A 51 -3.47 9.35 12.38
N GLN A 52 -3.49 8.02 12.36
CA GLN A 52 -2.98 7.16 13.43
C GLN A 52 -1.50 6.81 13.24
N GLU A 53 -0.84 7.35 12.21
CA GLU A 53 0.56 7.09 11.87
C GLU A 53 0.88 5.59 11.79
N MET A 54 -0.07 4.82 11.25
CA MET A 54 0.11 3.40 11.02
C MET A 54 0.93 3.19 9.75
N ASP A 55 1.99 2.40 9.86
CA ASP A 55 2.82 1.99 8.73
C ASP A 55 2.19 0.76 8.06
N ILE A 56 1.24 1.01 7.16
CA ILE A 56 0.56 -0.04 6.40
C ILE A 56 0.94 0.09 4.94
N ASP A 57 1.38 -1.02 4.34
CA ASP A 57 1.61 -1.13 2.90
C ASP A 57 0.26 -1.14 2.14
N PRO A 58 -0.05 -0.09 1.36
CA PRO A 58 -1.31 0.00 0.62
C PRO A 58 -1.46 -1.07 -0.47
N ASP A 59 -0.35 -1.49 -1.09
CA ASP A 59 -0.37 -2.48 -2.17
C ASP A 59 -0.65 -3.88 -1.60
N ALA A 60 -0.08 -4.21 -0.45
CA ALA A 60 -0.37 -5.46 0.26
C ALA A 60 -1.82 -5.50 0.75
N MET A 61 -2.33 -4.39 1.30
CA MET A 61 -3.73 -4.28 1.73
C MET A 61 -4.69 -4.43 0.55
N ALA A 62 -4.43 -3.74 -0.56
CA ALA A 62 -5.26 -3.83 -1.76
C ALA A 62 -5.28 -5.25 -2.34
N ARG A 63 -4.16 -5.97 -2.28
CA ARG A 63 -4.09 -7.38 -2.68
C ARG A 63 -4.96 -8.26 -1.79
N GLY A 64 -4.80 -8.17 -0.47
CA GLY A 64 -5.60 -8.96 0.48
C GLY A 64 -7.11 -8.69 0.34
N LEU A 65 -7.48 -7.43 0.12
CA LEU A 65 -8.86 -7.04 -0.17
C LEU A 65 -9.36 -7.69 -1.47
N SER A 66 -8.57 -7.61 -2.55
CA SER A 66 -8.92 -8.19 -3.85
C SER A 66 -9.04 -9.72 -3.81
N ASP A 67 -8.15 -10.40 -3.08
CA ASP A 67 -8.16 -11.86 -2.98
C ASP A 67 -9.42 -12.32 -2.23
N ALA A 68 -9.74 -11.69 -1.10
CA ALA A 68 -10.96 -11.96 -0.34
C ALA A 68 -12.25 -11.66 -1.11
N PHE A 69 -12.31 -10.54 -1.85
CA PHE A 69 -13.50 -10.21 -2.66
C PHE A 69 -13.73 -11.14 -3.84
N SER A 70 -12.67 -11.77 -4.35
CA SER A 70 -12.75 -12.64 -5.53
C SER A 70 -12.88 -14.12 -5.16
N ASP A 71 -13.10 -14.44 -3.87
CA ASP A 71 -13.05 -15.80 -3.32
C ASP A 71 -11.79 -16.57 -3.75
N LYS A 72 -10.66 -15.86 -3.88
CA LYS A 72 -9.36 -16.47 -4.20
C LYS A 72 -8.70 -16.96 -2.92
N GLU A 73 -7.86 -17.98 -3.08
CA GLU A 73 -6.93 -18.39 -2.04
C GLU A 73 -6.03 -17.20 -1.67
N THR A 74 -6.04 -16.83 -0.39
CA THR A 74 -5.20 -15.73 0.10
C THR A 74 -3.78 -16.24 0.35
N VAL A 75 -2.82 -15.32 0.39
CA VAL A 75 -1.40 -15.66 0.63
C VAL A 75 -1.16 -16.26 2.02
N LEU A 76 -2.05 -15.98 2.98
CA LEU A 76 -1.98 -16.46 4.35
C LEU A 76 -3.11 -17.46 4.62
N THR A 77 -2.91 -18.37 5.58
CA THR A 77 -4.04 -19.17 6.08
C THR A 77 -4.95 -18.34 6.98
N ASP A 78 -6.18 -18.82 7.22
CA ASP A 78 -7.11 -18.17 8.14
C ASP A 78 -6.50 -18.04 9.56
N GLU A 79 -5.75 -19.04 10.03
CA GLU A 79 -5.07 -19.00 11.31
C GLU A 79 -3.97 -17.93 11.35
N GLU A 80 -3.19 -17.78 10.28
CA GLU A 80 -2.16 -16.76 10.18
C GLU A 80 -2.76 -15.35 10.15
N ILE A 81 -3.87 -15.16 9.43
CA ILE A 81 -4.64 -13.92 9.42
C ILE A 81 -5.13 -13.60 10.83
N GLN A 82 -5.79 -14.54 11.50
CA GLN A 82 -6.32 -14.34 12.86
C GLN A 82 -5.20 -14.00 13.86
N SER A 83 -4.12 -14.78 13.86
CA SER A 83 -2.96 -14.55 14.74
C SER A 83 -2.33 -13.18 14.52
N THR A 84 -2.14 -12.79 13.25
CA THR A 84 -1.58 -11.49 12.87
C THR A 84 -2.47 -10.35 13.36
N LEU A 85 -3.80 -10.45 13.17
CA LEU A 85 -4.75 -9.42 13.59
C LEU A 85 -4.87 -9.30 15.12
N ILE A 86 -4.72 -10.39 15.86
CA ILE A 86 -4.68 -10.37 17.34
C ILE A 86 -3.46 -9.57 17.81
N ASN A 87 -2.28 -9.86 17.26
CA ASN A 87 -1.05 -9.16 17.62
C ASN A 87 -1.10 -7.68 17.20
N PHE A 88 -1.60 -7.40 16.00
CA PHE A 88 -1.74 -6.04 15.48
C PHE A 88 -2.68 -5.17 16.34
N ARG A 89 -3.73 -5.75 16.93
CA ARG A 89 -4.67 -4.99 17.77
C ARG A 89 -3.99 -4.30 18.95
N GLN A 90 -2.99 -4.94 19.56
CA GLN A 90 -2.22 -4.34 20.66
C GLN A 90 -1.35 -3.17 20.17
N VAL A 91 -0.67 -3.35 19.03
CA VAL A 91 0.14 -2.30 18.38
C VAL A 91 -0.74 -1.09 18.04
N PHE A 92 -1.90 -1.34 17.45
CA PHE A 92 -2.85 -0.31 17.06
C PHE A 92 -3.36 0.50 18.26
N GLN A 93 -3.74 -0.16 19.35
CA GLN A 93 -4.18 0.52 20.57
C GLN A 93 -3.07 1.37 21.19
N GLN A 94 -1.83 0.86 21.20
CA GLN A 94 -0.68 1.61 21.69
C GLN A 94 -0.45 2.86 20.85
N LYS A 95 -0.46 2.73 19.53
CA LYS A 95 -0.27 3.85 18.61
C LYS A 95 -1.37 4.91 18.76
N GLN A 96 -2.62 4.51 18.94
CA GLN A 96 -3.71 5.46 19.21
C GLN A 96 -3.48 6.27 20.49
N ARG A 97 -3.03 5.62 21.57
CA ARG A 97 -2.73 6.31 22.83
C ARG A 97 -1.59 7.31 22.66
N GLU A 98 -0.53 6.94 21.96
CA GLU A 98 0.61 7.82 21.67
C GLU A 98 0.18 9.05 20.85
N VAL A 99 -0.58 8.85 19.79
CA VAL A 99 -1.11 9.94 18.96
C VAL A 99 -2.00 10.86 19.78
N ALA A 100 -2.90 10.30 20.61
CA ALA A 100 -3.79 11.09 21.45
C ALA A 100 -3.03 11.90 22.52
N GLN A 101 -2.02 11.30 23.16
CA GLN A 101 -1.19 11.97 24.15
C GLN A 101 -0.39 13.13 23.53
N ARG A 102 0.23 12.92 22.36
CA ARG A 102 0.94 14.01 21.66
C ARG A 102 0.00 15.14 21.26
N LYS A 103 -1.17 14.83 20.72
CA LYS A 103 -2.18 15.86 20.37
C LYS A 103 -2.64 16.65 21.59
N ALA A 104 -2.82 15.99 22.73
CA ALA A 104 -3.17 16.67 23.98
C ALA A 104 -2.06 17.61 24.47
N GLN A 105 -0.79 17.18 24.36
CA GLN A 105 0.37 18.01 24.71
C GLN A 105 0.52 19.21 23.76
N GLU A 106 0.39 18.99 22.46
CA GLU A 106 0.41 20.05 21.44
C GLU A 106 -0.70 21.09 21.68
N ALA A 107 -1.91 20.64 22.04
CA ALA A 107 -3.02 21.52 22.37
C ALA A 107 -2.75 22.36 23.63
N ALA A 108 -2.22 21.75 24.69
CA ALA A 108 -1.87 22.47 25.91
C ALA A 108 -0.80 23.55 25.68
N VAL A 109 0.25 23.23 24.92
CA VAL A 109 1.30 24.20 24.55
C VAL A 109 0.75 25.33 23.70
N ALA A 110 -0.14 25.03 22.74
CA ALA A 110 -0.79 26.05 21.92
C ALA A 110 -1.71 26.97 22.75
N GLU A 111 -2.40 26.42 23.74
CA GLU A 111 -3.22 27.19 24.68
C GLU A 111 -2.37 28.12 25.56
N GLU A 112 -1.29 27.62 26.14
CA GLU A 112 -0.35 28.43 26.93
C GLU A 112 0.25 29.58 26.09
N ALA A 113 0.64 29.30 24.83
CA ALA A 113 1.18 30.31 23.92
C ALA A 113 0.15 31.38 23.51
N TYR A 114 -1.14 31.03 23.47
CA TYR A 114 -2.22 31.98 23.15
C TYR A 114 -2.56 32.89 24.34
N LEU A 115 -2.36 32.41 25.57
CA LEU A 115 -2.67 33.14 26.80
C LEU A 115 -1.53 34.05 27.30
N ALA A 116 -0.32 33.91 26.77
CA ALA A 116 0.86 34.72 27.08
C ALA A 116 0.95 36.00 26.25
#